data_AF-A0AA36H476-F1
#
_entry.id   AF-A0AA36H476-F1
#
_cell.length_a   1.000
_cell.length_b   1.000
_cell.length_c   1.000
_cell.angle_alpha   90.00
_cell.angle_beta   90.00
_cell.angle_gamma   90.00
#
_symmetry.space_group_name_H-M   'P 1'
#
loop_
_entity.id
_entity.type
_entity.pdbx_description
1 polymer ?
#
loop_
_entity_poly.entity_id
_entity_poly.type
_entity_poly.pdbx_seq_one_letter_code
_entity_poly.pdbx_strand_id
1 'polypeptide(L)'
;MRLLAKLLLLIHFCNAYKILVVNPKFAYSHVNYMGNIADALVDAGHDVLIPTIRELVTFSVRTILGDKQVLQQLKSENFNVGIAELFDFSGLAVFEAIGLKNVVGAHTVSSLMEGSAYAVGVPVIPSYVPASQGVTDDSTSFSTRVKNIIYSYLSYYFQLNAARAAEKVMVEKLGKSITPIWDTVSNMTWMLTNTEPMLEFAKPTLHKIVDIGGITVRRPKPLEKVTLQPVIAEDVDNGTTKSHVIQRDVDDTIKSELSNLKRNREVQNKGWTGTMRASDVVKMLPPWARWINASVTTLLKDKKLMESLKAENFDVGIAELFDFIGIAVFEAINLKNIIGTHSYASLVEGTAYAIGVPIIPSFIPATQGVTDDSASFSTRVTNLVFTFYCWYYQKGLANAAESAMMKELGESATPIWDSVSNMSYILTNSIPYFDFAKPSLHNIVEIGGIGIKEPRALGKGWDRVLGLRSQTVLISFGTLANSSCMPDQMKKAIVEVAESFSSVTFIWKYEDSDNAQFASGVKNLYLAKWTPQSDLLSDDRLSLFVTHGGAGSLTEGAFLGTPLVVVPLFADQARNAMLAVKFGFGLMLDKEKLFDSKALGGAIGEVLREPK
;
A
#
# COMPACT_ATOMS: atom_id res chain seq x y z
N MET A 1 0.05 -9.15 -4.17
CA MET A 1 -0.42 -10.55 -4.31
C MET A 1 -0.50 -11.05 -5.76
N ARG A 2 -0.87 -10.23 -6.76
CA ARG A 2 -0.95 -10.67 -8.18
C ARG A 2 0.31 -10.48 -9.04
N LEU A 3 1.26 -9.61 -8.66
CA LEU A 3 2.59 -9.57 -9.32
C LEU A 3 3.45 -10.78 -9.00
N LEU A 4 3.39 -11.27 -7.76
CA LEU A 4 4.05 -12.51 -7.38
C LEU A 4 3.57 -13.67 -8.27
N ALA A 5 2.28 -13.70 -8.62
CA ALA A 5 1.69 -14.72 -9.48
C ALA A 5 2.11 -14.63 -10.96
N LYS A 6 2.45 -13.44 -11.47
CA LYS A 6 2.90 -13.27 -12.87
C LYS A 6 4.43 -13.35 -13.04
N LEU A 7 5.21 -12.95 -12.04
CA LEU A 7 6.66 -13.21 -12.05
C LEU A 7 6.98 -14.72 -11.93
N LEU A 8 6.07 -15.49 -11.32
CA LEU A 8 6.14 -16.96 -11.25
C LEU A 8 5.75 -17.67 -12.56
N LEU A 9 5.21 -16.97 -13.57
CA LEU A 9 4.84 -17.59 -14.85
C LEU A 9 5.99 -17.70 -15.86
N LEU A 10 7.13 -17.05 -15.60
CA LEU A 10 8.36 -17.18 -16.42
C LEU A 10 9.41 -18.12 -15.82
N ILE A 11 9.07 -18.84 -14.76
CA ILE A 11 9.90 -19.92 -14.22
C ILE A 11 8.99 -21.14 -14.06
N HIS A 12 9.09 -22.09 -14.99
CA HIS A 12 8.52 -23.42 -14.79
C HIS A 12 9.08 -24.02 -13.49
N PHE A 13 8.18 -24.67 -12.73
CA PHE A 13 8.33 -25.36 -11.44
C PHE A 13 8.18 -24.48 -10.18
N CYS A 14 6.94 -24.10 -9.83
CA CYS A 14 6.58 -24.08 -8.41
C CYS A 14 6.62 -25.54 -7.92
N ASN A 15 7.79 -26.01 -7.47
CA ASN A 15 7.86 -27.27 -6.74
C ASN A 15 7.01 -27.08 -5.47
N ALA A 16 5.95 -27.88 -5.33
CA ALA A 16 5.21 -27.97 -4.10
C ALA A 16 6.20 -28.35 -2.98
N TYR A 17 6.45 -27.43 -2.05
CA TYR A 17 7.22 -27.76 -0.86
C TYR A 17 6.47 -28.80 -0.05
N LYS A 18 7.23 -29.75 0.50
CA LYS A 18 6.74 -30.69 1.49
C LYS A 18 7.01 -30.14 2.88
N ILE A 19 5.95 -29.82 3.61
CA ILE A 19 5.98 -29.04 4.84
C ILE A 19 5.50 -29.90 6.01
N LEU A 20 6.29 -29.91 7.09
CA LEU A 20 5.94 -30.58 8.34
C LEU A 20 5.46 -29.56 9.36
N VAL A 21 4.18 -29.62 9.75
CA VAL A 21 3.60 -28.73 10.77
C VAL A 21 3.43 -29.51 12.06
N VAL A 22 4.25 -29.29 13.09
CA VAL A 22 4.12 -30.03 14.36
C VAL A 22 3.17 -29.29 15.29
N ASN A 23 2.08 -29.96 15.68
CA ASN A 23 0.99 -29.36 16.46
C ASN A 23 0.79 -30.08 17.80
N PRO A 24 1.06 -29.41 18.93
CA PRO A 24 0.70 -29.93 20.24
C PRO A 24 -0.81 -29.77 20.47
N LYS A 25 -1.51 -30.89 20.67
CA LYS A 25 -2.92 -30.94 21.10
C LYS A 25 -3.06 -30.63 22.59
N PHE A 26 -2.56 -29.47 23.01
CA PHE A 26 -2.65 -28.97 24.37
C PHE A 26 -3.96 -28.19 24.60
N ALA A 27 -4.31 -27.29 23.68
CA ALA A 27 -5.50 -26.44 23.79
C ALA A 27 -6.15 -26.19 22.43
N TYR A 28 -7.46 -25.95 22.42
CA TYR A 28 -8.25 -25.76 21.19
C TYR A 28 -7.74 -24.61 20.31
N SER A 29 -7.33 -23.50 20.91
CA SER A 29 -6.77 -22.34 20.18
C SER A 29 -5.48 -22.68 19.44
N HIS A 30 -4.56 -23.42 20.08
CA HIS A 30 -3.29 -23.89 19.50
C HIS A 30 -3.54 -24.83 18.33
N VAL A 31 -4.47 -25.78 18.51
CA VAL A 31 -4.82 -26.73 17.46
C VAL A 31 -5.40 -26.03 16.25
N ASN A 32 -6.32 -25.08 16.46
CA ASN A 32 -6.95 -24.34 15.38
C ASN A 32 -5.96 -23.43 14.66
N TYR A 33 -5.11 -22.69 15.39
CA TYR A 33 -4.14 -21.80 14.77
C TYR A 33 -3.18 -22.56 13.85
N MET A 34 -2.55 -23.61 14.37
CA MET A 34 -1.63 -24.45 13.59
C MET A 34 -2.35 -25.20 12.45
N GLY A 35 -3.60 -25.60 12.67
CA GLY A 35 -4.44 -26.24 11.65
C GLY A 35 -4.77 -25.28 10.48
N ASN A 36 -5.19 -24.05 10.76
CA ASN A 36 -5.50 -23.09 9.69
C ASN A 36 -4.24 -22.63 8.93
N ILE A 37 -3.06 -22.61 9.57
CA ILE A 37 -1.79 -22.43 8.85
C ILE A 37 -1.59 -23.57 7.85
N ALA A 38 -1.79 -24.82 8.28
CA ALA A 38 -1.66 -25.98 7.40
C ALA A 38 -2.67 -25.92 6.24
N ASP A 39 -3.93 -25.62 6.51
CA ASP A 39 -4.98 -25.49 5.48
C ASP A 39 -4.63 -24.39 4.46
N ALA A 40 -4.16 -23.23 4.92
CA ALA A 40 -3.75 -22.14 4.04
C ALA A 40 -2.57 -22.52 3.12
N LEU A 41 -1.64 -23.34 3.62
CA LEU A 41 -0.51 -23.84 2.82
C LEU A 41 -0.95 -24.91 1.80
N VAL A 42 -1.90 -25.77 2.17
CA VAL A 42 -2.52 -26.74 1.24
C VAL A 42 -3.28 -26.01 0.13
N ASP A 43 -4.08 -24.99 0.49
CA ASP A 43 -4.79 -24.15 -0.47
C ASP A 43 -3.85 -23.40 -1.42
N ALA A 44 -2.63 -23.08 -0.96
CA ALA A 44 -1.56 -22.50 -1.77
C ALA A 44 -0.81 -23.52 -2.66
N GLY A 45 -1.15 -24.81 -2.58
CA GLY A 45 -0.61 -25.87 -3.42
C GLY A 45 0.59 -26.63 -2.85
N HIS A 46 0.81 -26.62 -1.53
CA HIS A 46 1.88 -27.35 -0.86
C HIS A 46 1.44 -28.72 -0.32
N ASP A 47 2.39 -29.65 -0.18
CA ASP A 47 2.17 -30.95 0.49
C ASP A 47 2.43 -30.78 1.98
N VAL A 48 1.41 -30.90 2.82
CA VAL A 48 1.50 -30.57 4.26
C VAL A 48 1.12 -31.77 5.12
N LEU A 49 2.01 -32.15 6.04
CA LEU A 49 1.77 -33.21 7.02
C LEU A 49 1.78 -32.64 8.44
N ILE A 50 0.78 -33.02 9.24
CA ILE A 50 0.60 -32.55 10.62
C ILE A 50 0.58 -33.71 11.65
N PRO A 51 1.72 -34.08 12.27
CA PRO A 51 1.69 -35.00 13.39
C PRO A 51 1.11 -34.31 14.62
N THR A 52 0.26 -35.02 15.38
CA THR A 52 -0.38 -34.46 16.59
C THR A 52 0.07 -35.19 17.85
N ILE A 53 0.47 -34.41 18.86
CA ILE A 53 1.01 -34.89 20.15
C ILE A 53 0.07 -34.46 21.28
N ARG A 54 -0.36 -35.36 22.18
CA ARG A 54 -1.45 -35.12 23.15
C ARG A 54 -1.00 -34.77 24.59
N GLU A 55 0.20 -34.24 24.77
CA GLU A 55 0.84 -34.18 26.09
C GLU A 55 1.38 -32.78 26.45
N LEU A 56 1.82 -32.60 27.69
CA LEU A 56 2.47 -31.36 28.17
C LEU A 56 3.97 -31.39 27.84
N VAL A 57 4.52 -30.26 27.40
CA VAL A 57 5.94 -29.94 27.11
C VAL A 57 6.95 -31.08 27.32
N THR A 58 7.31 -31.40 28.57
CA THR A 58 8.36 -32.41 28.87
C THR A 58 7.93 -33.83 28.52
N PHE A 59 6.65 -34.15 28.72
CA PHE A 59 6.07 -35.44 28.36
C PHE A 59 5.94 -35.54 26.83
N SER A 60 5.49 -34.46 26.16
CA SER A 60 5.46 -34.38 24.69
C SER A 60 6.81 -34.65 24.03
N VAL A 61 7.86 -33.96 24.45
CA VAL A 61 9.22 -34.14 23.90
C VAL A 61 9.71 -35.58 24.19
N ARG A 62 9.51 -36.07 25.41
CA ARG A 62 9.96 -37.43 25.79
C ARG A 62 9.23 -38.52 25.02
N THR A 63 7.93 -38.37 24.82
CA THR A 63 7.06 -39.32 24.12
C THR A 63 7.38 -39.34 22.64
N ILE A 64 7.44 -38.18 21.97
CA ILE A 64 7.72 -38.13 20.53
C ILE A 64 9.15 -38.57 20.20
N LEU A 65 10.13 -38.23 21.05
CA LEU A 65 11.51 -38.71 20.88
C LEU A 65 11.69 -40.18 21.30
N GLY A 66 10.75 -40.74 22.06
CA GLY A 66 10.70 -42.15 22.41
C GLY A 66 10.17 -43.04 21.28
N ASP A 67 9.34 -42.48 20.39
CA ASP A 67 8.73 -43.19 19.27
C ASP A 67 9.66 -43.24 18.05
N LYS A 68 10.58 -44.22 18.07
CA LYS A 68 11.55 -44.42 16.98
C LYS A 68 10.88 -44.74 15.64
N GLN A 69 9.69 -45.35 15.64
CA GLN A 69 8.99 -45.72 14.41
C GLN A 69 8.46 -44.47 13.72
N VAL A 70 7.78 -43.59 14.47
CA VAL A 70 7.28 -42.31 13.94
C VAL A 70 8.42 -41.42 13.48
N LEU A 71 9.52 -41.33 14.24
CA LEU A 71 10.68 -40.54 13.82
C LEU A 71 11.34 -41.07 12.53
N GLN A 72 11.46 -42.40 12.38
CA GLN A 72 11.97 -43.00 11.14
C GLN A 72 11.04 -42.71 9.96
N GLN A 73 9.73 -42.79 10.16
CA GLN A 73 8.74 -42.44 9.14
C GLN A 73 8.90 -40.97 8.74
N LEU A 74 8.86 -40.02 9.69
CA LEU A 74 9.02 -38.59 9.43
C LEU A 74 10.34 -38.27 8.73
N LYS A 75 11.43 -38.95 9.10
CA LYS A 75 12.73 -38.79 8.45
C LYS A 75 12.72 -39.28 7.00
N SER A 76 11.98 -40.35 6.69
CA SER A 76 11.87 -40.89 5.33
C SER A 76 11.07 -40.01 4.37
N GLU A 77 10.20 -39.14 4.89
CA GLU A 77 9.34 -38.26 4.09
C GLU A 77 10.09 -37.10 3.40
N ASN A 78 11.32 -36.77 3.85
CA ASN A 78 12.20 -35.72 3.28
C ASN A 78 11.55 -34.32 3.18
N PHE A 79 11.05 -33.80 4.31
CA PHE A 79 10.46 -32.46 4.38
C PHE A 79 11.44 -31.34 4.02
N ASN A 80 10.95 -30.30 3.34
CA ASN A 80 11.74 -29.12 2.98
C ASN A 80 11.72 -28.04 4.07
N VAL A 81 10.59 -27.88 4.77
CA VAL A 81 10.35 -26.84 5.78
C VAL A 81 9.57 -27.43 6.95
N GLY A 82 9.96 -27.05 8.17
CA GLY A 82 9.27 -27.39 9.41
C GLY A 82 8.62 -26.16 10.03
N ILE A 83 7.35 -26.25 10.45
CA ILE A 83 6.65 -25.22 11.21
C ILE A 83 6.34 -25.76 12.60
N ALA A 84 6.86 -25.10 13.64
CA ALA A 84 6.65 -25.52 15.01
C ALA A 84 6.19 -24.35 15.88
N GLU A 85 5.30 -24.69 16.81
CA GLU A 85 4.91 -23.78 17.86
C GLU A 85 6.06 -23.55 18.86
N LEU A 86 6.31 -22.28 19.21
CA LEU A 86 7.36 -21.83 20.13
C LEU A 86 6.85 -21.67 21.58
N PHE A 87 5.89 -22.51 21.96
CA PHE A 87 5.38 -22.57 23.33
C PHE A 87 5.93 -23.79 24.08
N ASP A 88 5.88 -24.99 23.49
CA ASP A 88 6.31 -26.24 24.12
C ASP A 88 7.62 -26.82 23.55
N PHE A 89 8.13 -26.24 22.45
CA PHE A 89 9.35 -26.66 21.75
C PHE A 89 9.38 -28.12 21.25
N SER A 90 8.25 -28.84 21.30
CA SER A 90 8.20 -30.25 20.90
C SER A 90 8.47 -30.43 19.40
N GLY A 91 8.00 -29.49 18.57
CA GLY A 91 8.31 -29.46 17.15
C GLY A 91 9.79 -29.27 16.84
N LEU A 92 10.50 -28.43 17.60
CA LEU A 92 11.94 -28.24 17.41
C LEU A 92 12.72 -29.51 17.74
N ALA A 93 12.30 -30.23 18.78
CA ALA A 93 12.89 -31.52 19.13
C ALA A 93 12.71 -32.55 18.00
N VAL A 94 11.53 -32.59 17.36
CA VAL A 94 11.27 -33.46 16.20
C VAL A 94 12.17 -33.06 15.02
N PHE A 95 12.26 -31.77 14.72
CA PHE A 95 13.07 -31.27 13.60
C PHE A 95 14.56 -31.61 13.78
N GLU A 96 15.09 -31.46 14.99
CA GLU A 96 16.46 -31.85 15.29
C GLU A 96 16.66 -33.37 15.15
N ALA A 97 15.72 -34.19 15.62
CA ALA A 97 15.80 -35.65 15.53
C ALA A 97 15.81 -36.17 14.08
N ILE A 98 15.07 -35.52 13.17
CA ILE A 98 15.01 -35.91 11.76
C ILE A 98 16.04 -35.18 10.88
N GLY A 99 16.71 -34.16 11.41
CA GLY A 99 17.72 -33.36 10.70
C GLY A 99 17.16 -32.24 9.81
N LEU A 100 15.95 -31.75 10.11
CA LEU A 100 15.30 -30.66 9.37
C LEU A 100 15.81 -29.30 9.84
N LYS A 101 16.44 -28.53 8.94
CA LYS A 101 17.12 -27.26 9.30
C LYS A 101 16.35 -25.99 8.91
N ASN A 102 15.48 -26.05 7.90
CA ASN A 102 14.65 -24.91 7.53
C ASN A 102 13.41 -24.87 8.43
N VAL A 103 13.43 -23.97 9.42
CA VAL A 103 12.39 -23.92 10.45
C VAL A 103 11.72 -22.55 10.47
N VAL A 104 10.39 -22.58 10.55
CA VAL A 104 9.52 -21.43 10.80
C VAL A 104 8.94 -21.59 12.20
N GLY A 105 9.07 -20.53 13.02
CA GLY A 105 8.45 -20.49 14.34
C GLY A 105 7.01 -20.00 14.27
N ALA A 106 6.15 -20.50 15.15
CA ALA A 106 4.77 -20.03 15.28
C ALA A 106 4.41 -19.73 16.75
N HIS A 107 3.77 -18.59 17.00
CA HIS A 107 3.25 -18.20 18.31
C HIS A 107 1.73 -18.13 18.25
N THR A 108 1.04 -19.11 18.85
CA THR A 108 -0.44 -19.09 18.98
C THR A 108 -0.92 -17.99 19.91
N VAL A 109 -0.10 -17.61 20.90
CA VAL A 109 -0.40 -16.49 21.79
C VAL A 109 -0.43 -15.19 21.00
N SER A 110 -1.31 -14.26 21.39
CA SER A 110 -1.57 -13.01 20.67
C SER A 110 -0.41 -12.00 20.70
N SER A 111 0.76 -12.39 21.22
CA SER A 111 1.95 -11.58 21.31
C SER A 111 3.21 -12.43 21.14
N LEU A 112 4.26 -11.84 20.56
CA LEU A 112 5.60 -12.43 20.57
C LEU A 112 6.12 -12.47 22.01
N MET A 113 6.43 -13.67 22.50
CA MET A 113 6.96 -13.85 23.86
C MET A 113 8.41 -13.38 23.98
N GLU A 114 8.80 -12.95 25.18
CA GLU A 114 10.02 -12.21 25.47
C GLU A 114 11.31 -13.00 25.21
N GLY A 115 11.32 -14.31 25.43
CA GLY A 115 12.46 -15.18 25.12
C GLY A 115 12.68 -15.30 23.61
N SER A 116 11.61 -15.51 22.85
CA SER A 116 11.67 -15.49 21.37
C SER A 116 12.10 -14.13 20.86
N ALA A 117 11.51 -13.05 21.36
CA ALA A 117 11.86 -11.67 21.01
C ALA A 117 13.35 -11.40 21.24
N TYR A 118 13.87 -11.77 22.41
CA TYR A 118 15.29 -11.64 22.72
C TYR A 118 16.18 -12.44 21.77
N ALA A 119 15.83 -13.71 21.52
CA ALA A 119 16.61 -14.60 20.65
C ALA A 119 16.68 -14.09 19.20
N VAL A 120 15.60 -13.46 18.71
CA VAL A 120 15.57 -12.92 17.35
C VAL A 120 16.07 -11.48 17.21
N GLY A 121 16.38 -10.82 18.32
CA GLY A 121 16.88 -9.44 18.35
C GLY A 121 15.80 -8.35 18.32
N VAL A 122 14.55 -8.67 18.67
CA VAL A 122 13.48 -7.68 18.86
C VAL A 122 13.68 -7.00 20.22
N PRO A 123 13.73 -5.65 20.28
CA PRO A 123 13.80 -4.93 21.55
C PRO A 123 12.57 -5.20 22.44
N VAL A 124 12.81 -5.71 23.66
CA VAL A 124 11.78 -5.82 24.71
C VAL A 124 11.81 -4.55 25.55
N ILE A 125 10.75 -3.73 25.47
CA ILE A 125 10.72 -2.38 26.07
C ILE A 125 9.60 -2.31 27.13
N PRO A 126 9.82 -2.82 28.35
CA PRO A 126 8.78 -2.94 29.36
C PRO A 126 8.32 -1.59 29.92
N SER A 127 8.94 -0.47 29.55
CA SER A 127 8.53 0.87 30.01
C SER A 127 7.23 1.37 29.37
N TYR A 128 6.73 0.72 28.32
CA TYR A 128 5.44 1.02 27.70
C TYR A 128 4.83 -0.15 26.91
N VAL A 129 5.53 -1.28 26.76
CA VAL A 129 4.98 -2.50 26.15
C VAL A 129 4.63 -3.51 27.24
N PRO A 130 3.36 -3.90 27.39
CA PRO A 130 2.95 -4.98 28.29
C PRO A 130 3.59 -6.31 27.92
N ALA A 131 3.90 -7.11 28.93
CA ALA A 131 4.46 -8.44 28.73
C ALA A 131 3.38 -9.41 28.22
N SER A 132 3.80 -10.45 27.49
CA SER A 132 2.89 -11.46 26.92
C SER A 132 2.03 -12.21 27.94
N GLN A 133 2.48 -12.30 29.18
CA GLN A 133 1.78 -12.91 30.33
C GLN A 133 1.36 -11.86 31.39
N GLY A 134 1.39 -10.57 31.03
CA GLY A 134 1.03 -9.46 31.91
C GLY A 134 -0.48 -9.18 31.93
N VAL A 135 -0.92 -8.47 32.98
CA VAL A 135 -2.31 -8.00 33.15
C VAL A 135 -2.37 -6.47 33.21
N THR A 136 -1.60 -5.83 32.35
CA THR A 136 -1.31 -4.39 32.39
C THR A 136 -1.52 -3.74 31.04
N ASP A 137 -1.57 -2.41 31.01
CA ASP A 137 -1.76 -1.57 29.83
C ASP A 137 -0.45 -0.87 29.41
N ASP A 138 -0.51 -0.09 28.33
CA ASP A 138 0.56 0.77 27.83
C ASP A 138 0.61 2.14 28.51
N SER A 139 -0.07 2.30 29.66
CA SER A 139 -0.10 3.60 30.36
C SER A 139 1.30 4.03 30.83
N THR A 140 1.49 5.34 30.88
CA THR A 140 2.78 5.95 31.29
C THR A 140 2.99 5.97 32.81
N SER A 141 2.09 5.36 33.58
CA SER A 141 2.15 5.39 35.04
C SER A 141 3.36 4.62 35.57
N PHE A 142 4.03 5.15 36.61
CA PHE A 142 5.20 4.50 37.19
C PHE A 142 4.90 3.08 37.70
N SER A 143 3.75 2.88 38.33
CA SER A 143 3.35 1.58 38.86
C SER A 143 3.08 0.55 37.75
N THR A 144 2.47 0.96 36.64
CA THR A 144 2.30 0.12 35.43
C THR A 144 3.67 -0.28 34.88
N ARG A 145 4.59 0.67 34.73
CA ARG A 145 5.95 0.40 34.22
C ARG A 145 6.70 -0.62 35.05
N VAL A 146 6.64 -0.51 36.38
CA VAL A 146 7.26 -1.48 37.28
C VAL A 146 6.64 -2.87 37.11
N LYS A 147 5.30 -2.96 36.99
CA LYS A 147 4.61 -4.23 36.74
C LYS A 147 5.01 -4.84 35.38
N ASN A 148 5.09 -4.05 34.32
CA ASN A 148 5.51 -4.49 32.99
C ASN A 148 6.93 -5.08 33.03
N ILE A 149 7.86 -4.45 33.77
CA ILE A 149 9.22 -4.97 33.96
C ILE A 149 9.20 -6.35 34.65
N ILE A 150 8.43 -6.48 35.73
CA ILE A 150 8.32 -7.75 36.47
C ILE A 150 7.74 -8.85 35.57
N TYR A 151 6.62 -8.58 34.89
CA TYR A 151 5.99 -9.58 34.01
C TYR A 151 6.86 -9.95 32.81
N SER A 152 7.60 -8.99 32.25
CA SER A 152 8.55 -9.27 31.14
C SER A 152 9.65 -10.21 31.60
N TYR A 153 10.21 -9.99 32.79
CA TYR A 153 11.20 -10.88 33.38
C TYR A 153 10.62 -12.27 33.68
N LEU A 154 9.41 -12.34 34.24
CA LEU A 154 8.75 -13.62 34.54
C LEU A 154 8.45 -14.42 33.27
N SER A 155 7.98 -13.77 32.21
CA SER A 155 7.73 -14.43 30.93
C SER A 155 9.01 -14.93 30.27
N TYR A 156 10.06 -14.10 30.25
CA TYR A 156 11.39 -14.50 29.78
C TYR A 156 11.92 -15.71 30.59
N TYR A 157 11.83 -15.66 31.92
CA TYR A 157 12.24 -16.75 32.79
C TYR A 157 11.43 -18.04 32.55
N PHE A 158 10.11 -17.92 32.36
CA PHE A 158 9.25 -19.05 32.03
C PHE A 158 9.71 -19.75 30.75
N GLN A 159 9.90 -19.00 29.67
CA GLN A 159 10.34 -19.57 28.40
C GLN A 159 11.73 -20.20 28.48
N LEU A 160 12.68 -19.56 29.15
CA LEU A 160 14.02 -20.12 29.35
C LEU A 160 13.97 -21.47 30.06
N ASN A 161 13.13 -21.61 31.10
CA ASN A 161 13.02 -22.88 31.82
C ASN A 161 12.31 -23.96 31.00
N ALA A 162 11.27 -23.60 30.25
CA ALA A 162 10.61 -24.52 29.33
C ALA A 162 11.58 -25.06 28.26
N ALA A 163 12.37 -24.17 27.65
CA ALA A 163 13.40 -24.54 26.68
C ALA A 163 14.47 -25.45 27.30
N ARG A 164 15.00 -25.09 28.49
CA ARG A 164 15.99 -25.94 29.21
C ARG A 164 15.44 -27.33 29.55
N ALA A 165 14.17 -27.42 29.94
CA ALA A 165 13.53 -28.70 30.22
C ALA A 165 13.42 -29.57 28.96
N ALA A 166 13.04 -28.97 27.83
CA ALA A 166 12.99 -29.65 26.52
C ALA A 166 14.41 -30.09 26.06
N GLU A 167 15.40 -29.19 26.11
CA GLU A 167 16.80 -29.48 25.77
C GLU A 167 17.37 -30.63 26.59
N LYS A 168 17.07 -30.69 27.90
CA LYS A 168 17.53 -31.80 28.75
C LYS A 168 17.04 -33.15 28.23
N VAL A 169 15.78 -33.22 27.79
CA VAL A 169 15.21 -34.45 27.20
C VAL A 169 15.81 -34.71 25.82
N MET A 170 16.02 -33.67 25.00
CA MET A 170 16.69 -33.81 23.70
C MET A 170 18.11 -34.37 23.87
N VAL A 171 18.91 -33.87 24.81
CA VAL A 171 20.25 -34.38 25.10
C VAL A 171 20.20 -35.84 25.57
N GLU A 172 19.23 -36.19 26.42
CA GLU A 172 19.03 -37.56 26.90
C GLU A 172 18.73 -38.54 25.74
N LYS A 173 17.92 -38.12 24.77
CA LYS A 173 17.41 -38.99 23.69
C LYS A 173 18.24 -38.97 22.41
N LEU A 174 18.83 -37.82 22.06
CA LEU A 174 19.53 -37.59 20.80
C LEU A 174 21.05 -37.46 20.98
N GLY A 175 21.54 -37.29 22.22
CA GLY A 175 22.96 -37.12 22.53
C GLY A 175 23.38 -35.65 22.72
N LYS A 176 24.66 -35.43 23.05
CA LYS A 176 25.17 -34.09 23.42
C LYS A 176 25.37 -33.13 22.24
N SER A 177 25.33 -33.60 21.00
CA SER A 177 25.60 -32.81 19.79
C SER A 177 24.36 -32.14 19.20
N ILE A 178 23.34 -31.87 20.01
CA ILE A 178 22.14 -31.16 19.56
C ILE A 178 22.41 -29.67 19.35
N THR A 179 21.66 -29.07 18.44
CA THR A 179 21.54 -27.62 18.31
C THR A 179 20.72 -27.08 19.49
N PRO A 180 21.20 -26.09 20.27
CA PRO A 180 20.40 -25.45 21.30
C PRO A 180 19.10 -24.85 20.72
N ILE A 181 18.03 -24.86 21.52
CA ILE A 181 16.72 -24.36 21.10
C ILE A 181 16.81 -22.89 20.72
N TRP A 182 17.47 -22.07 21.54
CA TRP A 182 17.58 -20.63 21.28
C TRP A 182 18.45 -20.30 20.06
N ASP A 183 19.45 -21.12 19.76
CA ASP A 183 20.23 -21.00 18.51
C ASP A 183 19.38 -21.36 17.29
N THR A 184 18.46 -22.33 17.44
CA THR A 184 17.49 -22.66 16.39
C THR A 184 16.53 -21.49 16.18
N VAL A 185 15.97 -20.93 17.26
CA VAL A 185 15.03 -19.80 17.22
C VAL A 185 15.68 -18.55 16.61
N SER A 186 16.94 -18.22 16.98
CA SER A 186 17.63 -17.04 16.46
C SER A 186 17.85 -17.11 14.94
N ASN A 187 18.05 -18.33 14.41
CA ASN A 187 18.31 -18.61 13.00
C ASN A 187 17.05 -18.85 12.15
N MET A 188 15.84 -18.78 12.73
CA MET A 188 14.60 -18.92 11.96
C MET A 188 14.45 -17.81 10.94
N THR A 189 14.07 -18.20 9.71
CA THR A 189 13.87 -17.27 8.60
C THR A 189 12.60 -16.44 8.79
N TRP A 190 11.55 -17.06 9.35
CA TRP A 190 10.27 -16.43 9.61
C TRP A 190 9.72 -16.87 10.96
N MET A 191 8.95 -15.99 11.59
CA MET A 191 8.21 -16.25 12.80
C MET A 191 6.78 -15.73 12.64
N LEU A 192 5.83 -16.65 12.67
CA LEU A 192 4.40 -16.36 12.60
C LEU A 192 3.87 -16.06 14.00
N THR A 193 3.06 -15.03 14.13
CA THR A 193 2.41 -14.63 15.39
C THR A 193 0.91 -14.57 15.18
N ASN A 194 0.13 -15.03 16.15
CA ASN A 194 -1.33 -14.90 16.13
C ASN A 194 -1.77 -13.50 16.61
N THR A 195 -1.00 -12.48 16.25
CA THR A 195 -1.22 -11.09 16.62
C THR A 195 -2.05 -10.45 15.51
N GLU A 196 -3.16 -9.80 15.87
CA GLU A 196 -3.81 -8.83 15.01
C GLU A 196 -3.15 -7.48 15.31
N PRO A 197 -2.35 -6.89 14.40
CA PRO A 197 -1.59 -5.67 14.68
C PRO A 197 -2.43 -4.52 15.22
N MET A 198 -3.73 -4.52 14.92
CA MET A 198 -4.69 -3.50 15.32
C MET A 198 -5.28 -3.69 16.72
N LEU A 199 -5.13 -4.88 17.31
CA LEU A 199 -5.60 -5.21 18.66
C LEU A 199 -4.44 -5.34 19.67
N GLU A 200 -3.22 -5.06 19.23
CA GLU A 200 -2.00 -5.23 20.00
C GLU A 200 -1.35 -3.88 20.34
N PHE A 201 -0.64 -3.83 21.46
CA PHE A 201 0.11 -2.64 21.85
C PHE A 201 1.24 -2.33 20.87
N ALA A 202 1.45 -1.04 20.60
CA ALA A 202 2.53 -0.60 19.72
C ALA A 202 3.90 -1.09 20.23
N LYS A 203 4.59 -1.88 19.41
CA LYS A 203 5.89 -2.47 19.76
C LYS A 203 6.83 -2.52 18.55
N PRO A 204 8.15 -2.46 18.76
CA PRO A 204 9.12 -2.74 17.71
C PRO A 204 8.94 -4.16 17.17
N THR A 205 9.15 -4.35 15.86
CA THR A 205 9.12 -5.66 15.21
C THR A 205 10.22 -5.76 14.16
N LEU A 206 10.47 -6.97 13.66
CA LEU A 206 11.39 -7.26 12.55
C LEU A 206 10.60 -7.75 11.35
N HIS A 207 11.09 -7.52 10.13
CA HIS A 207 10.46 -7.99 8.88
C HIS A 207 10.27 -9.51 8.81
N LYS A 208 11.05 -10.29 9.58
CA LYS A 208 10.89 -11.74 9.70
C LYS A 208 9.74 -12.17 10.62
N ILE A 209 9.12 -11.26 11.35
CA ILE A 209 7.94 -11.51 12.17
C ILE A 209 6.72 -11.17 11.35
N VAL A 210 5.83 -12.13 11.18
CA VAL A 210 4.63 -12.01 10.35
C VAL A 210 3.41 -12.27 11.20
N ASP A 211 2.72 -11.17 11.47
CA ASP A 211 1.44 -11.16 12.16
C ASP A 211 0.36 -11.75 11.26
N ILE A 212 -0.18 -12.91 11.65
CA ILE A 212 -1.28 -13.62 11.00
C ILE A 212 -2.49 -13.80 11.93
N GLY A 213 -2.67 -12.86 12.85
CA GLY A 213 -3.87 -12.78 13.67
C GLY A 213 -5.13 -12.78 12.82
N GLY A 214 -6.19 -13.40 13.34
CA GLY A 214 -7.44 -13.55 12.60
C GLY A 214 -7.46 -14.73 11.62
N ILE A 215 -6.38 -15.50 11.45
CA ILE A 215 -6.38 -16.72 10.61
C ILE A 215 -7.40 -17.76 11.09
N THR A 216 -7.80 -17.72 12.37
CA THR A 216 -8.84 -18.59 12.95
C THR A 216 -10.26 -18.01 12.82
N VAL A 217 -10.41 -16.79 12.29
CA VAL A 217 -11.71 -16.12 12.12
C VAL A 217 -12.35 -16.59 10.82
N ARG A 218 -13.53 -17.22 10.93
CA ARG A 218 -14.30 -17.66 9.76
C ARG A 218 -14.85 -16.45 9.01
N ARG A 219 -14.64 -16.41 7.69
CA ARG A 219 -15.18 -15.33 6.84
C ARG A 219 -16.72 -15.37 6.84
N PRO A 220 -17.42 -14.29 7.28
CA PRO A 220 -18.86 -14.19 7.09
C PRO A 220 -19.20 -13.99 5.61
N LYS A 221 -20.44 -14.32 5.22
CA LYS A 221 -20.96 -14.10 3.87
C LYS A 221 -20.95 -12.59 3.54
N PRO A 222 -20.65 -12.20 2.28
CA PRO A 222 -20.62 -10.79 1.90
C PRO A 222 -22.02 -10.16 2.01
N LEU A 223 -22.09 -8.98 2.63
CA LEU A 223 -23.28 -8.13 2.69
C LEU A 223 -23.19 -6.99 1.67
N GLU A 224 -24.35 -6.44 1.29
CA GLU A 224 -24.51 -5.32 0.34
C GLU A 224 -23.90 -4.02 0.90
N LYS A 225 -23.31 -3.19 0.03
CA LYS A 225 -22.56 -1.97 0.39
C LYS A 225 -23.02 -0.78 -0.46
N VAL A 226 -23.18 0.38 0.17
CA VAL A 226 -23.59 1.65 -0.45
C VAL A 226 -22.39 2.59 -0.57
N THR A 227 -22.29 3.34 -1.66
CA THR A 227 -21.24 4.35 -1.89
C THR A 227 -21.90 5.66 -2.34
N LEU A 228 -21.55 6.78 -1.68
CA LEU A 228 -21.98 8.13 -2.06
C LEU A 228 -20.82 8.85 -2.76
N GLN A 229 -21.05 9.32 -4.00
CA GLN A 229 -20.02 9.98 -4.80
C GLN A 229 -20.58 11.24 -5.49
N PRO A 230 -20.01 12.43 -5.25
CA PRO A 230 -20.33 13.61 -6.04
C PRO A 230 -19.71 13.51 -7.46
N VAL A 231 -20.47 13.86 -8.50
CA VAL A 231 -19.99 13.81 -9.89
C VAL A 231 -19.21 15.10 -10.21
N ILE A 232 -17.89 14.99 -10.37
CA ILE A 232 -16.98 16.14 -10.55
C ILE A 232 -16.46 16.24 -12.00
N ALA A 233 -16.58 15.16 -12.77
CA ALA A 233 -16.23 15.06 -14.20
C ALA A 233 -17.20 14.06 -14.83
N GLU A 234 -18.08 14.51 -15.72
CA GLU A 234 -19.07 13.65 -16.39
C GLU A 234 -18.42 12.57 -17.27
N ASP A 235 -17.16 12.77 -17.66
CA ASP A 235 -16.35 11.89 -18.51
C ASP A 235 -15.53 10.83 -17.74
N VAL A 236 -15.63 10.78 -16.40
CA VAL A 236 -14.92 9.80 -15.56
C VAL A 236 -15.90 8.80 -14.94
N ASP A 237 -15.64 7.51 -15.14
CA ASP A 237 -16.42 6.39 -14.56
C ASP A 237 -16.46 6.47 -13.02
N ASN A 238 -17.56 6.03 -12.40
CA ASN A 238 -17.75 6.04 -10.95
C ASN A 238 -16.85 5.01 -10.22
N GLY A 239 -16.14 4.16 -10.97
CA GLY A 239 -15.14 3.23 -10.47
C GLY A 239 -15.70 1.97 -9.78
N THR A 240 -17.03 1.85 -9.62
CA THR A 240 -17.67 0.70 -8.96
C THR A 240 -18.64 -0.03 -9.89
N THR A 241 -18.62 -1.36 -9.81
CA THR A 241 -19.54 -2.24 -10.55
C THR A 241 -20.50 -3.00 -9.61
N LYS A 242 -20.34 -2.82 -8.30
CA LYS A 242 -21.02 -3.64 -7.28
C LYS A 242 -21.80 -2.82 -6.26
N SER A 243 -21.48 -1.54 -6.11
CA SER A 243 -22.12 -0.70 -5.10
C SER A 243 -23.47 -0.16 -5.58
N HIS A 244 -24.38 0.08 -4.65
CA HIS A 244 -25.48 1.02 -4.88
C HIS A 244 -24.90 2.45 -4.92
N VAL A 245 -25.18 3.18 -6.02
CA VAL A 245 -24.61 4.51 -6.29
C VAL A 245 -25.72 5.56 -6.25
N ILE A 246 -25.57 6.54 -5.36
CA ILE A 246 -26.39 7.75 -5.35
C ILE A 246 -25.59 8.86 -6.07
N GLN A 247 -26.04 9.23 -7.27
CA GLN A 247 -25.44 10.31 -8.06
C GLN A 247 -26.24 11.60 -7.93
N ARG A 248 -25.54 12.72 -7.87
CA ARG A 248 -26.15 14.05 -7.81
C ARG A 248 -25.43 15.01 -8.74
N ASP A 249 -26.22 15.74 -9.51
CA ASP A 249 -25.72 16.87 -10.29
C ASP A 249 -25.25 18.01 -9.39
N VAL A 250 -24.14 18.62 -9.79
CA VAL A 250 -23.56 19.76 -9.10
C VAL A 250 -24.30 21.04 -9.51
N ASP A 251 -24.57 21.91 -8.53
CA ASP A 251 -25.14 23.25 -8.72
C ASP A 251 -24.25 24.07 -9.70
N ASP A 252 -24.87 24.95 -10.48
CA ASP A 252 -24.19 25.84 -11.44
C ASP A 252 -23.08 26.67 -10.78
N THR A 253 -23.25 27.04 -9.50
CA THR A 253 -22.22 27.73 -8.71
C THR A 253 -20.95 26.87 -8.58
N ILE A 254 -21.10 25.58 -8.25
CA ILE A 254 -19.98 24.66 -8.10
C ILE A 254 -19.38 24.34 -9.47
N LYS A 255 -20.21 24.14 -10.50
CA LYS A 255 -19.76 23.98 -11.89
C LYS A 255 -18.94 25.17 -12.36
N SER A 256 -19.29 26.39 -11.97
CA SER A 256 -18.55 27.60 -12.34
C SER A 256 -17.14 27.63 -11.73
N GLU A 257 -16.99 27.34 -10.43
CA GLU A 257 -15.68 27.25 -9.76
C GLU A 257 -14.84 26.09 -10.34
N LEU A 258 -15.46 24.95 -10.63
CA LEU A 258 -14.80 23.80 -11.26
C LEU A 258 -14.38 24.07 -12.71
N SER A 259 -15.19 24.79 -13.48
CA SER A 259 -14.84 25.16 -14.86
C SER A 259 -13.67 26.15 -14.89
N ASN A 260 -13.58 27.05 -13.91
CA ASN A 260 -12.42 27.92 -13.71
C ASN A 260 -11.14 27.15 -13.36
N LEU A 261 -11.26 25.99 -12.70
CA LEU A 261 -10.14 25.10 -12.37
C LEU A 261 -9.74 24.15 -13.51
N LYS A 262 -10.74 23.49 -14.14
CA LYS A 262 -10.53 22.42 -15.12
C LYS A 262 -10.59 22.87 -16.57
N ARG A 263 -11.28 23.96 -16.92
CA ARG A 263 -11.49 24.40 -18.31
C ARG A 263 -10.90 25.76 -18.62
N ASN A 264 -10.37 26.47 -17.62
CA ASN A 264 -9.61 27.68 -17.87
C ASN A 264 -8.28 27.31 -18.54
N ARG A 265 -8.20 27.59 -19.85
CA ARG A 265 -7.02 27.34 -20.66
C ARG A 265 -5.77 28.00 -20.08
N GLU A 266 -5.89 29.14 -19.39
CA GLU A 266 -4.75 29.80 -18.74
C GLU A 266 -4.20 28.98 -17.56
N VAL A 267 -5.07 28.35 -16.76
CA VAL A 267 -4.67 27.49 -15.64
C VAL A 267 -4.06 26.19 -16.16
N GLN A 268 -4.68 25.56 -17.17
CA GLN A 268 -4.11 24.38 -17.82
C GLN A 268 -2.76 24.68 -18.49
N ASN A 269 -2.63 25.81 -19.18
CA ASN A 269 -1.37 26.24 -19.78
C ASN A 269 -0.27 26.41 -18.73
N LYS A 270 -0.60 26.94 -17.54
CA LYS A 270 0.35 27.04 -16.41
C LYS A 270 0.78 25.67 -15.89
N GLY A 271 -0.07 24.64 -15.97
CA GLY A 271 0.34 23.26 -15.67
C GLY A 271 1.46 22.76 -16.59
N TRP A 272 1.41 23.13 -17.87
CA TRP A 272 2.41 22.76 -18.88
C TRP A 272 3.70 23.59 -18.81
N THR A 273 3.62 24.86 -18.44
CA THR A 273 4.77 25.80 -18.54
C THR A 273 5.31 26.32 -17.22
N GLY A 274 4.58 26.18 -16.11
CA GLY A 274 4.99 26.69 -14.80
C GLY A 274 6.02 25.80 -14.11
N THR A 275 7.01 26.36 -13.43
CA THR A 275 7.97 25.58 -12.62
C THR A 275 7.28 24.91 -11.42
N MET A 276 7.80 23.78 -10.93
CA MET A 276 7.29 23.13 -9.70
C MET A 276 8.04 23.62 -8.46
N ARG A 277 7.69 24.81 -7.93
CA ARG A 277 8.27 25.34 -6.69
C ARG A 277 7.36 25.01 -5.50
N ALA A 278 7.93 24.93 -4.30
CA ALA A 278 7.15 24.70 -3.08
C ALA A 278 6.02 25.72 -2.88
N SER A 279 6.24 26.98 -3.27
CA SER A 279 5.20 28.02 -3.18
C SER A 279 4.03 27.83 -4.15
N ASP A 280 4.21 27.06 -5.24
CA ASP A 280 3.15 26.77 -6.19
C ASP A 280 2.10 25.81 -5.61
N VAL A 281 2.48 24.96 -4.66
CA VAL A 281 1.56 24.10 -3.88
C VAL A 281 0.47 24.97 -3.22
N VAL A 282 0.86 26.07 -2.58
CA VAL A 282 -0.08 26.93 -1.84
C VAL A 282 -0.85 27.89 -2.75
N LYS A 283 -0.36 28.20 -3.95
CA LYS A 283 -1.14 28.98 -4.94
C LYS A 283 -2.40 28.25 -5.38
N MET A 284 -2.42 26.91 -5.31
CA MET A 284 -3.59 26.10 -5.60
C MET A 284 -4.61 26.09 -4.46
N LEU A 285 -4.25 26.56 -3.25
CA LEU A 285 -5.14 26.47 -2.08
C LEU A 285 -6.46 27.25 -2.25
N PRO A 286 -6.47 28.55 -2.61
CA PRO A 286 -7.70 29.33 -2.62
C PRO A 286 -8.84 28.76 -3.50
N PRO A 287 -8.60 28.35 -4.76
CA PRO A 287 -9.69 27.81 -5.57
C PRO A 287 -10.19 26.45 -5.07
N TRP A 288 -9.30 25.57 -4.58
CA TRP A 288 -9.72 24.31 -3.95
C TRP A 288 -10.52 24.55 -2.66
N ALA A 289 -10.07 25.47 -1.80
CA ALA A 289 -10.79 25.83 -0.58
C ALA A 289 -12.19 26.37 -0.86
N ARG A 290 -12.36 27.24 -1.87
CA ARG A 290 -13.68 27.72 -2.30
C ARG A 290 -14.57 26.58 -2.78
N TRP A 291 -14.02 25.68 -3.61
CA TRP A 291 -14.76 24.54 -4.11
C TRP A 291 -15.21 23.59 -2.99
N ILE A 292 -14.32 23.26 -2.05
CA ILE A 292 -14.63 22.44 -0.88
C ILE A 292 -15.74 23.09 -0.05
N ASN A 293 -15.57 24.38 0.28
CA ASN A 293 -16.54 25.11 1.09
C ASN A 293 -17.93 25.14 0.45
N ALA A 294 -18.00 25.41 -0.86
CA ALA A 294 -19.25 25.40 -1.62
C ALA A 294 -19.87 24.00 -1.66
N SER A 295 -19.06 22.96 -1.86
CA SER A 295 -19.52 21.57 -1.93
C SER A 295 -20.11 21.09 -0.60
N VAL A 296 -19.42 21.34 0.51
CA VAL A 296 -19.93 21.04 1.86
C VAL A 296 -21.23 21.80 2.12
N THR A 297 -21.26 23.11 1.84
CA THR A 297 -22.45 23.95 2.05
C THR A 297 -23.66 23.43 1.29
N THR A 298 -23.49 23.11 0.00
CA THR A 298 -24.60 22.63 -0.85
C THR A 298 -25.08 21.24 -0.44
N LEU A 299 -24.16 20.34 -0.06
CA LEU A 299 -24.53 19.00 0.40
C LEU A 299 -25.32 19.05 1.71
N LEU A 300 -24.85 19.83 2.69
CA LEU A 300 -25.48 19.91 4.01
C LEU A 300 -26.84 20.64 3.99
N LYS A 301 -27.04 21.57 3.05
CA LYS A 301 -28.34 22.23 2.86
C LYS A 301 -29.43 21.32 2.30
N ASP A 302 -29.05 20.21 1.65
CA ASP A 302 -30.02 19.23 1.19
C ASP A 302 -30.49 18.33 2.33
N LYS A 303 -31.46 18.84 3.08
CA LYS A 303 -32.06 18.13 4.21
C LYS A 303 -32.67 16.79 3.81
N LYS A 304 -33.26 16.70 2.62
CA LYS A 304 -33.89 15.46 2.14
C LYS A 304 -32.84 14.37 1.93
N LEU A 305 -31.69 14.73 1.34
CA LEU A 305 -30.57 13.80 1.18
C LEU A 305 -29.97 13.39 2.54
N MET A 306 -29.75 14.34 3.45
CA MET A 306 -29.19 14.03 4.77
C MET A 306 -30.11 13.12 5.59
N GLU A 307 -31.43 13.38 5.54
CA GLU A 307 -32.44 12.52 6.16
C GLU A 307 -32.47 11.12 5.53
N SER A 308 -32.37 11.00 4.20
CA SER A 308 -32.32 9.69 3.54
C SER A 308 -31.05 8.92 3.91
N LEU A 309 -29.89 9.58 3.92
CA LEU A 309 -28.62 8.93 4.31
C LEU A 309 -28.62 8.51 5.77
N LYS A 310 -29.24 9.30 6.66
CA LYS A 310 -29.40 8.94 8.07
C LYS A 310 -30.31 7.74 8.25
N ALA A 311 -31.37 7.62 7.44
CA ALA A 311 -32.31 6.49 7.49
C ALA A 311 -31.69 5.14 7.08
N GLU A 312 -30.59 5.16 6.30
CA GLU A 312 -29.85 3.95 5.92
C GLU A 312 -29.11 3.29 7.11
N ASN A 313 -28.86 4.02 8.21
CA ASN A 313 -28.16 3.51 9.42
C ASN A 313 -26.80 2.85 9.12
N PHE A 314 -25.91 3.54 8.41
CA PHE A 314 -24.58 3.03 8.08
C PHE A 314 -23.75 2.67 9.34
N ASP A 315 -23.03 1.54 9.27
CA ASP A 315 -22.12 1.13 10.35
C ASP A 315 -20.75 1.82 10.29
N VAL A 316 -20.27 2.12 9.07
CA VAL A 316 -18.92 2.66 8.78
C VAL A 316 -18.96 3.62 7.60
N GLY A 317 -18.28 4.76 7.73
CA GLY A 317 -18.04 5.73 6.66
C GLY A 317 -16.60 5.65 6.15
N ILE A 318 -16.40 5.76 4.84
CA ILE A 318 -15.06 5.83 4.23
C ILE A 318 -14.96 7.16 3.47
N ALA A 319 -14.00 8.02 3.84
CA ALA A 319 -13.86 9.35 3.24
C ALA A 319 -12.43 9.63 2.78
N GLU A 320 -12.31 10.42 1.71
CA GLU A 320 -11.06 10.98 1.22
C GLU A 320 -10.56 12.10 2.15
N LEU A 321 -9.27 12.07 2.48
CA LEU A 321 -8.58 13.02 3.37
C LEU A 321 -7.83 14.12 2.60
N PHE A 322 -8.15 14.28 1.32
CA PHE A 322 -7.79 15.43 0.50
C PHE A 322 -8.80 16.57 0.63
N ASP A 323 -10.09 16.31 0.38
CA ASP A 323 -11.14 17.35 0.38
C ASP A 323 -11.95 17.44 1.68
N PHE A 324 -11.94 16.39 2.50
CA PHE A 324 -12.66 16.26 3.77
C PHE A 324 -14.20 16.44 3.69
N ILE A 325 -14.77 16.46 2.49
CA ILE A 325 -16.22 16.66 2.27
C ILE A 325 -17.01 15.51 2.91
N GLY A 326 -16.51 14.28 2.78
CA GLY A 326 -17.15 13.10 3.36
C GLY A 326 -17.28 13.16 4.88
N ILE A 327 -16.31 13.75 5.58
CA ILE A 327 -16.35 13.91 7.05
C ILE A 327 -17.53 14.80 7.45
N ALA A 328 -17.77 15.89 6.71
CA ALA A 328 -18.90 16.78 6.99
C ALA A 328 -20.26 16.07 6.81
N VAL A 329 -20.37 15.19 5.81
CA VAL A 329 -21.57 14.35 5.62
C VAL A 329 -21.74 13.37 6.77
N PHE A 330 -20.67 12.71 7.21
CA PHE A 330 -20.71 11.75 8.31
C PHE A 330 -21.10 12.42 9.63
N GLU A 331 -20.62 13.63 9.88
CA GLU A 331 -21.04 14.41 11.05
C GLU A 331 -22.53 14.74 11.00
N ALA A 332 -23.06 15.15 9.85
CA ALA A 332 -24.47 15.49 9.69
C ALA A 332 -25.44 14.31 9.94
N ILE A 333 -25.02 13.10 9.60
CA ILE A 333 -25.81 11.87 9.83
C ILE A 333 -25.48 11.17 11.14
N ASN A 334 -24.57 11.73 11.96
CA ASN A 334 -24.09 11.17 13.22
C ASN A 334 -23.38 9.81 13.09
N LEU A 335 -22.57 9.65 12.05
CA LEU A 335 -21.74 8.47 11.81
C LEU A 335 -20.31 8.70 12.35
N LYS A 336 -19.94 8.00 13.42
CA LYS A 336 -18.66 8.20 14.12
C LYS A 336 -17.56 7.20 13.73
N ASN A 337 -17.94 6.03 13.23
CA ASN A 337 -16.98 5.02 12.75
C ASN A 337 -16.50 5.40 11.35
N ILE A 338 -15.36 6.10 11.27
CA ILE A 338 -14.84 6.64 10.01
C ILE A 338 -13.48 6.02 9.69
N ILE A 339 -13.31 5.61 8.44
CA ILE A 339 -12.03 5.22 7.84
C ILE A 339 -11.59 6.34 6.90
N GLY A 340 -10.36 6.82 7.11
CA GLY A 340 -9.74 7.80 6.24
C GLY A 340 -9.11 7.13 5.02
N THR A 341 -9.07 7.81 3.89
CA THR A 341 -8.40 7.33 2.68
C THR A 341 -7.57 8.44 2.05
N HIS A 342 -6.44 8.09 1.44
CA HIS A 342 -5.61 8.97 0.62
C HIS A 342 -5.46 8.38 -0.77
N SER A 343 -5.89 9.13 -1.78
CA SER A 343 -5.68 8.79 -3.20
C SER A 343 -4.24 9.02 -3.67
N TYR A 344 -3.46 9.87 -2.98
CA TYR A 344 -2.03 10.02 -3.20
C TYR A 344 -1.27 8.71 -3.02
N ALA A 345 -0.17 8.54 -3.74
CA ALA A 345 0.78 7.44 -3.53
C ALA A 345 1.58 7.56 -2.22
N SER A 346 1.19 8.45 -1.31
CA SER A 346 1.81 8.67 -0.01
C SER A 346 0.81 9.20 1.03
N LEU A 347 1.16 9.08 2.31
CA LEU A 347 0.44 9.74 3.40
C LEU A 347 0.74 11.25 3.39
N VAL A 348 -0.30 12.08 3.43
CA VAL A 348 -0.15 13.54 3.42
C VAL A 348 0.21 14.09 4.80
N GLU A 349 1.00 15.15 4.83
CA GLU A 349 1.69 15.68 6.01
C GLU A 349 0.77 16.13 7.14
N GLY A 350 -0.37 16.76 6.84
CA GLY A 350 -1.35 17.16 7.85
C GLY A 350 -2.00 15.96 8.53
N THR A 351 -2.32 14.91 7.77
CA THR A 351 -2.80 13.63 8.32
C THR A 351 -1.72 12.96 9.16
N ALA A 352 -0.49 12.85 8.64
CA ALA A 352 0.64 12.27 9.37
C ALA A 352 0.84 12.95 10.73
N TYR A 353 0.80 14.28 10.75
CA TYR A 353 0.88 15.07 11.98
C TYR A 353 -0.29 14.80 12.94
N ALA A 354 -1.52 14.72 12.42
CA ALA A 354 -2.72 14.52 13.25
C ALA A 354 -2.76 13.16 13.95
N ILE A 355 -2.21 12.11 13.33
CA ILE A 355 -2.19 10.76 13.91
C ILE A 355 -0.84 10.40 14.58
N GLY A 356 0.09 11.34 14.65
CA GLY A 356 1.38 11.15 15.34
C GLY A 356 2.42 10.33 14.57
N VAL A 357 2.30 10.21 13.24
CA VAL A 357 3.36 9.61 12.39
C VAL A 357 4.54 10.59 12.31
N PRO A 358 5.78 10.15 12.60
CA PRO A 358 6.95 11.02 12.45
C PRO A 358 7.16 11.46 10.99
N ILE A 359 7.21 12.78 10.77
CA ILE A 359 7.54 13.39 9.47
C ILE A 359 9.04 13.72 9.46
N ILE A 360 9.81 13.08 8.58
CA ILE A 360 11.27 13.14 8.59
C ILE A 360 11.82 13.73 7.27
N PRO A 361 11.79 15.07 7.10
CA PRO A 361 12.21 15.72 5.85
C PRO A 361 13.71 15.62 5.57
N SER A 362 14.51 15.07 6.48
CA SER A 362 15.96 14.90 6.29
C SER A 362 16.33 13.78 5.30
N PHE A 363 15.38 12.92 4.92
CA PHE A 363 15.55 11.90 3.89
C PHE A 363 14.25 11.46 3.20
N ILE A 364 13.08 11.95 3.63
CA ILE A 364 11.79 11.61 2.99
C ILE A 364 11.30 12.82 2.17
N PRO A 365 11.09 12.68 0.85
CA PRO A 365 10.41 13.69 0.06
C PRO A 365 8.96 13.90 0.50
N ALA A 366 8.55 15.16 0.57
CA ALA A 366 7.15 15.54 0.80
C ALA A 366 6.23 15.01 -0.31
N THR A 367 4.92 14.93 -0.03
CA THR A 367 3.88 14.42 -0.95
C THR A 367 3.95 15.06 -2.34
N GLN A 368 4.14 16.39 -2.39
CA GLN A 368 4.29 17.15 -3.64
C GLN A 368 5.73 17.64 -3.85
N GLY A 369 6.70 16.95 -3.25
CA GLY A 369 8.12 17.24 -3.37
C GLY A 369 8.68 16.94 -4.75
N VAL A 370 9.85 17.54 -5.04
CA VAL A 370 10.56 17.41 -6.33
C VAL A 370 11.94 16.77 -6.19
N THR A 371 12.22 16.13 -5.06
CA THR A 371 13.54 15.55 -4.78
C THR A 371 13.46 14.05 -4.47
N ASP A 372 14.62 13.44 -4.32
CA ASP A 372 14.81 12.04 -3.93
C ASP A 372 15.13 11.88 -2.44
N ASP A 373 15.46 10.65 -2.04
CA ASP A 373 15.96 10.33 -0.71
C ASP A 373 17.47 10.53 -0.55
N SER A 374 18.10 11.35 -1.39
CA SER A 374 19.52 11.68 -1.23
C SER A 374 19.76 12.50 0.04
N ALA A 375 20.89 12.22 0.71
CA ALA A 375 21.24 12.86 1.97
C ALA A 375 21.89 14.25 1.82
N SER A 376 21.83 14.88 0.63
CA SER A 376 22.49 16.15 0.38
C SER A 376 21.84 17.29 1.19
N PHE A 377 22.62 18.30 1.60
CA PHE A 377 22.10 19.43 2.35
C PHE A 377 20.99 20.18 1.58
N SER A 378 21.17 20.39 0.27
CA SER A 378 20.17 21.05 -0.59
C SER A 378 18.88 20.23 -0.73
N THR A 379 18.99 18.90 -0.81
CA THR A 379 17.84 17.99 -0.82
C THR A 379 17.04 18.13 0.48
N ARG A 380 17.73 18.10 1.63
CA ARG A 380 17.13 18.24 2.96
C ARG A 380 16.41 19.57 3.15
N VAL A 381 17.02 20.67 2.74
CA VAL A 381 16.40 21.99 2.81
C VAL A 381 15.16 22.05 1.92
N THR A 382 15.25 21.51 0.70
CA THR A 382 14.11 21.46 -0.23
C THR A 382 12.96 20.63 0.36
N ASN A 383 13.26 19.43 0.88
CA ASN A 383 12.26 18.57 1.52
C ASN A 383 11.60 19.22 2.73
N LEU A 384 12.38 19.90 3.57
CA LEU A 384 11.83 20.64 4.71
C LEU A 384 10.84 21.73 4.26
N VAL A 385 11.20 22.51 3.25
CA VAL A 385 10.33 23.55 2.69
C VAL A 385 9.07 22.92 2.11
N PHE A 386 9.18 21.93 1.23
CA PHE A 386 8.00 21.28 0.64
C PHE A 386 7.10 20.63 1.70
N THR A 387 7.67 20.01 2.73
CA THR A 387 6.92 19.41 3.85
C THR A 387 6.04 20.46 4.54
N PHE A 388 6.60 21.63 4.84
CA PHE A 388 5.85 22.73 5.45
C PHE A 388 4.72 23.21 4.53
N TYR A 389 5.00 23.41 3.23
CA TYR A 389 3.99 23.87 2.27
C TYR A 389 2.87 22.84 2.05
N CYS A 390 3.18 21.54 2.01
CA CYS A 390 2.18 20.48 1.88
C CYS A 390 1.32 20.35 3.14
N TRP A 391 1.92 20.45 4.33
CA TRP A 391 1.21 20.51 5.61
C TRP A 391 0.25 21.71 5.66
N TYR A 392 0.74 22.91 5.32
CA TYR A 392 -0.06 24.13 5.32
C TYR A 392 -1.20 24.05 4.30
N TYR A 393 -0.93 23.51 3.12
CA TYR A 393 -1.93 23.30 2.06
C TYR A 393 -3.06 22.39 2.54
N GLN A 394 -2.75 21.20 3.09
CA GLN A 394 -3.77 20.27 3.57
C GLN A 394 -4.57 20.86 4.75
N LYS A 395 -3.89 21.58 5.67
CA LYS A 395 -4.56 22.32 6.75
C LYS A 395 -5.55 23.35 6.20
N GLY A 396 -5.18 24.09 5.16
CA GLY A 396 -6.07 25.04 4.52
C GLY A 396 -7.32 24.40 3.90
N LEU A 397 -7.17 23.24 3.24
CA LEU A 397 -8.31 22.49 2.68
C LEU A 397 -9.25 21.99 3.78
N ALA A 398 -8.70 21.40 4.85
CA ALA A 398 -9.46 20.97 6.01
C ALA A 398 -10.21 22.15 6.65
N ASN A 399 -9.55 23.29 6.85
CA ASN A 399 -10.19 24.48 7.44
C ASN A 399 -11.37 24.98 6.58
N ALA A 400 -11.28 24.86 5.25
CA ALA A 400 -12.36 25.26 4.36
C ALA A 400 -13.60 24.35 4.50
N ALA A 401 -13.39 23.04 4.61
CA ALA A 401 -14.44 22.06 4.90
C ALA A 401 -15.03 22.27 6.30
N GLU A 402 -14.18 22.42 7.32
CA GLU A 402 -14.58 22.60 8.71
C GLU A 402 -15.41 23.86 8.89
N SER A 403 -14.97 24.99 8.30
CA SER A 403 -15.71 26.26 8.36
C SER A 403 -17.10 26.15 7.73
N ALA A 404 -17.23 25.43 6.60
CA ALA A 404 -18.54 25.20 5.99
C ALA A 404 -19.41 24.27 6.84
N MET A 405 -18.83 23.21 7.38
CA MET A 405 -19.52 22.24 8.24
C MET A 405 -20.06 22.90 9.50
N MET A 406 -19.23 23.64 10.24
CA MET A 406 -19.63 24.34 11.47
C MET A 406 -20.67 25.42 11.21
N LYS A 407 -20.62 26.08 10.05
CA LYS A 407 -21.62 27.07 9.66
C LYS A 407 -23.01 26.45 9.47
N GLU A 408 -23.10 25.27 8.86
CA GLU A 408 -24.38 24.64 8.52
C GLU A 408 -24.89 23.70 9.64
N LEU A 409 -24.01 23.09 10.44
CA LEU A 409 -24.37 22.16 11.53
C LEU A 409 -24.29 22.78 12.94
N GLY A 410 -23.64 23.93 13.10
CA GLY A 410 -23.39 24.60 14.37
C GLY A 410 -22.00 24.33 14.95
N GLU A 411 -21.60 25.14 15.95
CA GLU A 411 -20.26 25.10 16.57
C GLU A 411 -19.99 23.82 17.39
N SER A 412 -21.01 23.01 17.66
CA SER A 412 -20.85 21.71 18.34
C SER A 412 -20.35 20.58 17.42
N ALA A 413 -20.23 20.83 16.11
CA ALA A 413 -19.70 19.86 15.17
C ALA A 413 -18.24 19.50 15.52
N THR A 414 -17.92 18.21 15.40
CA THR A 414 -16.57 17.68 15.70
C THR A 414 -15.54 18.31 14.75
N PRO A 415 -14.45 18.92 15.24
CA PRO A 415 -13.38 19.41 14.38
C PRO A 415 -12.82 18.31 13.46
N ILE A 416 -12.40 18.67 12.25
CA ILE A 416 -11.95 17.70 11.26
C ILE A 416 -10.72 16.95 11.74
N TRP A 417 -9.77 17.65 12.35
CA TRP A 417 -8.54 17.01 12.83
C TRP A 417 -8.76 16.13 14.07
N ASP A 418 -9.80 16.40 14.86
CA ASP A 418 -10.23 15.51 15.95
C ASP A 418 -10.90 14.25 15.38
N SER A 419 -11.65 14.38 14.29
CA SER A 419 -12.21 13.23 13.59
C SER A 419 -11.09 12.35 12.99
N VAL A 420 -10.08 12.97 12.36
CA VAL A 420 -8.94 12.27 11.75
C VAL A 420 -8.05 11.58 12.79
N SER A 421 -7.76 12.23 13.92
CA SER A 421 -6.89 11.65 14.96
C SER A 421 -7.51 10.43 15.66
N ASN A 422 -8.84 10.33 15.66
CA ASN A 422 -9.59 9.21 16.24
C ASN A 422 -9.91 8.08 15.23
N MET A 423 -9.46 8.17 13.96
CA MET A 423 -9.71 7.13 12.97
C MET A 423 -8.95 5.84 13.31
N SER A 424 -9.69 4.73 13.39
CA SER A 424 -9.08 3.41 13.61
C SER A 424 -8.28 2.92 12.41
N TYR A 425 -8.59 3.38 11.19
CA TYR A 425 -7.88 3.01 9.98
C TYR A 425 -7.72 4.20 9.03
N ILE A 426 -6.55 4.27 8.40
CA ILE A 426 -6.28 5.16 7.27
C ILE A 426 -5.73 4.33 6.12
N LEU A 427 -6.45 4.30 5.01
CA LEU A 427 -6.04 3.59 3.80
C LEU A 427 -5.22 4.53 2.91
N THR A 428 -4.10 4.05 2.39
CA THR A 428 -3.26 4.84 1.48
C THR A 428 -3.07 4.10 0.17
N ASN A 429 -3.05 4.82 -0.95
CA ASN A 429 -2.80 4.25 -2.27
C ASN A 429 -1.29 4.07 -2.55
N SER A 430 -0.52 3.71 -1.52
CA SER A 430 0.90 3.37 -1.61
C SER A 430 1.11 1.85 -1.60
N ILE A 431 2.28 1.43 -2.05
CA ILE A 431 2.71 0.03 -2.01
C ILE A 431 3.97 0.00 -1.13
N PRO A 432 4.01 -0.79 -0.04
CA PRO A 432 5.10 -0.73 0.94
C PRO A 432 6.50 -0.93 0.35
N TYR A 433 6.60 -1.80 -0.66
CA TYR A 433 7.86 -2.14 -1.34
C TYR A 433 8.22 -1.19 -2.48
N PHE A 434 7.33 -0.26 -2.81
CA PHE A 434 7.41 0.64 -3.94
C PHE A 434 7.13 2.08 -3.47
N ASP A 435 7.84 2.47 -2.41
CA ASP A 435 7.82 3.82 -1.87
C ASP A 435 9.18 4.13 -1.23
N PHE A 436 9.39 5.39 -0.83
CA PHE A 436 10.52 5.77 0.01
C PHE A 436 10.39 5.17 1.40
N ALA A 437 11.51 4.74 1.99
CA ALA A 437 11.53 4.20 3.34
C ALA A 437 11.04 5.26 4.34
N LYS A 438 9.97 4.95 5.07
CA LYS A 438 9.27 5.87 5.98
C LYS A 438 8.77 5.15 7.24
N PRO A 439 8.67 5.85 8.38
CA PRO A 439 7.90 5.36 9.52
C PRO A 439 6.42 5.16 9.13
N SER A 440 5.78 4.16 9.73
CA SER A 440 4.35 3.94 9.61
C SER A 440 3.77 3.49 10.95
N LEU A 441 2.46 3.58 11.09
CA LEU A 441 1.69 3.05 12.21
C LEU A 441 0.84 1.87 11.73
N HIS A 442 0.49 0.97 12.64
CA HIS A 442 -0.32 -0.22 12.31
C HIS A 442 -1.70 0.14 11.75
N ASN A 443 -2.27 1.27 12.17
CA ASN A 443 -3.55 1.77 11.66
C ASN A 443 -3.49 2.35 10.24
N ILE A 444 -2.31 2.44 9.62
CA ILE A 444 -2.16 2.79 8.21
C ILE A 444 -2.10 1.51 7.39
N VAL A 445 -3.08 1.33 6.51
CA VAL A 445 -3.15 0.16 5.61
C VAL A 445 -2.85 0.61 4.19
N GLU A 446 -1.74 0.13 3.63
CA GLU A 446 -1.32 0.45 2.27
C GLU A 446 -2.01 -0.50 1.28
N ILE A 447 -2.89 0.05 0.44
CA ILE A 447 -3.75 -0.68 -0.51
C ILE A 447 -3.48 -0.30 -1.97
N GLY A 448 -2.26 0.16 -2.26
CA GLY A 448 -1.84 0.52 -3.61
C GLY A 448 -2.08 -0.58 -4.63
N GLY A 449 -2.60 -0.19 -5.79
CA GLY A 449 -2.96 -1.11 -6.87
C GLY A 449 -4.34 -1.76 -6.76
N ILE A 450 -5.15 -1.41 -5.74
CA ILE A 450 -6.54 -1.90 -5.61
C ILE A 450 -7.42 -1.60 -6.84
N GLY A 451 -7.11 -0.52 -7.56
CA GLY A 451 -7.81 -0.10 -8.78
C GLY A 451 -7.34 -0.78 -10.06
N ILE A 452 -6.26 -1.55 -10.04
CA ILE A 452 -5.73 -2.22 -11.23
C ILE A 452 -6.69 -3.35 -11.63
N LYS A 453 -7.26 -3.24 -12.82
CA LYS A 453 -8.17 -4.24 -13.38
C LYS A 453 -7.37 -5.38 -14.02
N GLU A 454 -7.98 -6.56 -14.11
CA GLU A 454 -7.40 -7.63 -14.92
C GLU A 454 -7.41 -7.21 -16.39
N PRO A 455 -6.27 -7.38 -17.10
CA PRO A 455 -6.19 -7.14 -18.53
C PRO A 455 -7.29 -7.83 -19.31
N ARG A 456 -7.92 -7.10 -20.23
CA ARG A 456 -8.88 -7.65 -21.18
C ARG A 456 -8.28 -7.69 -22.57
N ALA A 457 -8.76 -8.63 -23.39
CA ALA A 457 -8.37 -8.71 -24.78
C ALA A 457 -8.69 -7.39 -25.51
N LEU A 458 -7.69 -6.82 -26.17
CA LEU A 458 -7.84 -5.60 -26.95
C LEU A 458 -8.74 -5.84 -28.16
N GLY A 459 -9.57 -4.84 -28.51
CA GLY A 459 -10.37 -4.88 -29.72
C GLY A 459 -9.52 -4.87 -30.99
N LYS A 460 -10.06 -5.39 -32.11
CA LYS A 460 -9.35 -5.52 -33.41
C LYS A 460 -8.66 -4.22 -33.89
N GLY A 461 -9.21 -3.06 -33.53
CA GLY A 461 -8.61 -1.76 -33.86
C GLY A 461 -7.25 -1.53 -33.18
N TRP A 462 -7.17 -1.78 -31.87
CA TRP A 462 -5.94 -1.61 -31.10
C TRP A 462 -4.92 -2.69 -31.42
N ASP A 463 -5.38 -3.93 -31.62
CA ASP A 463 -4.52 -5.03 -32.06
C ASP A 463 -3.80 -4.71 -33.38
N ARG A 464 -4.53 -4.14 -34.34
CA ARG A 464 -3.93 -3.64 -35.58
C ARG A 464 -2.91 -2.54 -35.33
N VAL A 465 -3.22 -1.54 -34.50
CA VAL A 465 -2.32 -0.40 -34.23
C VAL A 465 -1.00 -0.88 -33.59
N LEU A 466 -1.09 -1.78 -32.61
CA LEU A 466 0.07 -2.39 -31.96
C LEU A 466 0.90 -3.25 -32.92
N GLY A 467 0.27 -3.85 -33.94
CA GLY A 467 0.94 -4.66 -34.96
C GLY A 467 1.53 -3.89 -36.14
N LEU A 468 1.42 -2.56 -36.20
CA LEU A 468 1.91 -1.78 -37.35
C LEU A 468 3.44 -1.78 -37.47
N ARG A 469 4.15 -1.88 -36.34
CA ARG A 469 5.62 -1.76 -36.25
C ARG A 469 6.17 -2.62 -35.11
N SER A 470 7.49 -2.73 -35.01
CA SER A 470 8.17 -3.59 -34.03
C SER A 470 8.12 -3.09 -32.59
N GLN A 471 7.93 -1.78 -32.39
CA GLN A 471 7.83 -1.16 -31.07
C GLN A 471 6.66 -0.18 -31.05
N THR A 472 5.99 -0.08 -29.90
CA THR A 472 4.91 0.90 -29.69
C THR A 472 5.16 1.73 -28.43
N VAL A 473 4.95 3.04 -28.53
CA VAL A 473 5.04 4.01 -27.43
C VAL A 473 3.66 4.58 -27.17
N LEU A 474 3.17 4.52 -25.93
CA LEU A 474 1.98 5.24 -25.49
C LEU A 474 2.39 6.58 -24.88
N ILE A 475 1.70 7.67 -25.24
CA ILE A 475 1.83 9.00 -24.64
C ILE A 475 0.49 9.38 -24.03
N SER A 476 0.44 9.55 -22.70
CA SER A 476 -0.78 9.95 -21.98
C SER A 476 -0.44 10.77 -20.73
N PHE A 477 -0.94 12.01 -20.67
CA PHE A 477 -0.70 12.92 -19.53
C PHE A 477 -1.89 13.00 -18.55
N GLY A 478 -2.76 11.98 -18.57
CA GLY A 478 -3.89 11.86 -17.64
C GLY A 478 -5.15 12.60 -18.12
N THR A 479 -6.06 12.88 -17.19
CA THR A 479 -7.38 13.50 -17.46
C THR A 479 -7.49 14.95 -16.99
N LEU A 480 -6.57 15.40 -16.12
CA LEU A 480 -6.54 16.79 -15.63
C LEU A 480 -5.65 17.70 -16.47
N ALA A 481 -4.60 17.15 -17.11
CA ALA A 481 -3.71 17.88 -18.00
C ALA A 481 -4.00 17.48 -19.45
N ASN A 482 -4.89 18.20 -20.12
CA ASN A 482 -5.23 17.88 -21.50
C ASN A 482 -4.05 18.19 -22.43
N SER A 483 -3.68 17.21 -23.25
CA SER A 483 -2.67 17.36 -24.31
C SER A 483 -3.06 18.46 -25.31
N SER A 484 -4.36 18.72 -25.50
CA SER A 484 -4.85 19.79 -26.36
C SER A 484 -4.45 21.20 -25.90
N CYS A 485 -4.22 21.38 -24.59
CA CYS A 485 -3.76 22.63 -23.98
C CYS A 485 -2.22 22.75 -23.94
N MET A 486 -1.47 21.79 -24.48
CA MET A 486 -0.02 21.92 -24.61
C MET A 486 0.34 23.12 -25.49
N PRO A 487 1.44 23.85 -25.19
CA PRO A 487 2.03 24.80 -26.12
C PRO A 487 2.32 24.14 -27.47
N ASP A 488 2.07 24.86 -28.56
CA ASP A 488 2.20 24.29 -29.91
C ASP A 488 3.64 23.85 -30.21
N GLN A 489 4.64 24.49 -29.61
CA GLN A 489 6.03 24.05 -29.71
C GLN A 489 6.27 22.67 -29.10
N MET A 490 5.64 22.33 -27.97
CA MET A 490 5.74 20.98 -27.39
C MET A 490 5.02 19.94 -28.26
N LYS A 491 3.86 20.30 -28.83
CA LYS A 491 3.15 19.41 -29.78
C LYS A 491 4.00 19.12 -31.00
N LYS A 492 4.65 20.15 -31.55
CA LYS A 492 5.59 20.03 -32.66
C LYS A 492 6.78 19.14 -32.31
N ALA A 493 7.34 19.30 -31.11
CA ALA A 493 8.44 18.45 -30.66
C ALA A 493 8.06 16.96 -30.60
N ILE A 494 6.84 16.62 -30.14
CA ILE A 494 6.33 15.24 -30.16
C ILE A 494 6.20 14.71 -31.60
N VAL A 495 5.70 15.54 -32.53
CA VAL A 495 5.62 15.18 -33.95
C VAL A 495 7.00 14.91 -34.55
N GLU A 496 7.96 15.81 -34.32
CA GLU A 496 9.34 15.66 -34.80
C GLU A 496 10.00 14.38 -34.24
N VAL A 497 9.75 14.06 -32.96
CA VAL A 497 10.19 12.80 -32.36
C VAL A 497 9.54 11.62 -33.07
N ALA A 498 8.23 11.61 -33.26
CA ALA A 498 7.55 10.52 -33.95
C ALA A 498 8.16 10.28 -35.34
N GLU A 499 8.33 11.33 -36.15
CA GLU A 499 8.93 11.23 -37.48
C GLU A 499 10.36 10.67 -37.45
N SER A 500 11.16 11.04 -36.44
CA SER A 500 12.54 10.54 -36.29
C SER A 500 12.62 9.03 -35.96
N PHE A 501 11.59 8.47 -35.32
CA PHE A 501 11.50 7.06 -34.94
C PHE A 501 10.57 6.28 -35.90
N SER A 502 10.89 6.26 -37.19
CA SER A 502 10.03 5.68 -38.24
C SER A 502 9.64 4.20 -38.04
N SER A 503 10.44 3.43 -37.27
CA SER A 503 10.20 2.03 -36.88
C SER A 503 9.36 1.85 -35.62
N VAL A 504 8.90 2.94 -34.98
CA VAL A 504 8.11 2.94 -33.75
C VAL A 504 6.73 3.50 -34.03
N THR A 505 5.68 2.86 -33.53
CA THR A 505 4.31 3.41 -33.55
C THR A 505 4.09 4.22 -32.28
N PHE A 506 3.63 5.46 -32.40
CA PHE A 506 3.26 6.31 -31.28
C PHE A 506 1.74 6.38 -31.17
N ILE A 507 1.21 6.05 -30.01
CA ILE A 507 -0.19 6.26 -29.64
C ILE A 507 -0.21 7.46 -28.70
N TRP A 508 -0.90 8.54 -29.05
CA TRP A 508 -1.00 9.72 -28.19
C TRP A 508 -2.45 10.01 -27.82
N LYS A 509 -2.74 9.95 -26.52
CA LYS A 509 -4.02 10.43 -25.97
C LYS A 509 -4.12 11.94 -26.15
N TYR A 510 -5.03 12.37 -27.02
CA TYR A 510 -5.23 13.76 -27.39
C TYR A 510 -6.72 14.06 -27.52
N GLU A 511 -7.23 14.97 -26.69
CA GLU A 511 -8.67 15.19 -26.47
C GLU A 511 -9.38 15.75 -27.71
N ASP A 512 -8.67 16.54 -28.53
CA ASP A 512 -9.20 17.20 -29.73
C ASP A 512 -8.64 16.57 -31.01
N SER A 513 -8.63 15.24 -31.07
CA SER A 513 -7.99 14.48 -32.16
C SER A 513 -8.54 14.80 -33.55
N ASP A 514 -9.82 15.17 -33.64
CA ASP A 514 -10.52 15.39 -34.91
C ASP A 514 -10.06 16.69 -35.60
N ASN A 515 -9.51 17.65 -34.83
CA ASN A 515 -9.06 18.96 -35.33
C ASN A 515 -7.53 19.12 -35.28
N ALA A 516 -6.78 18.02 -35.08
CA ALA A 516 -5.33 18.03 -34.87
C ALA A 516 -4.52 18.14 -36.18
N GLN A 517 -4.67 19.23 -36.93
CA GLN A 517 -3.97 19.45 -38.21
C GLN A 517 -2.44 19.40 -38.09
N PHE A 518 -1.88 19.74 -36.92
CA PHE A 518 -0.44 19.72 -36.66
C PHE A 518 0.20 18.32 -36.77
N ALA A 519 -0.61 17.26 -36.67
CA ALA A 519 -0.16 15.87 -36.79
C ALA A 519 -0.47 15.25 -38.18
N SER A 520 -1.02 16.05 -39.11
CA SER A 520 -1.41 15.56 -40.43
C SER A 520 -0.19 15.10 -41.24
N GLY A 521 -0.26 13.89 -41.80
CA GLY A 521 0.80 13.30 -42.62
C GLY A 521 1.85 12.48 -41.86
N VAL A 522 1.82 12.48 -40.52
CA VAL A 522 2.75 11.70 -39.69
C VAL A 522 2.33 10.22 -39.67
N LYS A 523 3.05 9.36 -40.41
CA LYS A 523 2.64 7.97 -40.69
C LYS A 523 2.69 7.02 -39.50
N ASN A 524 3.35 7.42 -38.42
CA ASN A 524 3.57 6.59 -37.24
C ASN A 524 3.07 7.23 -35.94
N LEU A 525 2.23 8.26 -36.04
CA LEU A 525 1.56 8.88 -34.91
C LEU A 525 0.06 8.66 -35.01
N TYR A 526 -0.52 8.02 -33.99
CA TYR A 526 -1.94 7.73 -33.87
C TYR A 526 -2.53 8.52 -32.71
N LEU A 527 -3.42 9.47 -33.03
CA LEU A 527 -4.13 10.26 -32.02
C LEU A 527 -5.42 9.55 -31.61
N ALA A 528 -5.69 9.49 -30.32
CA ALA A 528 -6.94 8.95 -29.78
C ALA A 528 -7.47 9.84 -28.65
N LYS A 529 -8.77 10.14 -28.66
CA LYS A 529 -9.41 10.88 -27.55
C LYS A 529 -9.33 10.12 -26.24
N TRP A 530 -9.45 8.81 -26.31
CA TRP A 530 -9.38 7.89 -25.18
C TRP A 530 -8.63 6.63 -25.55
N THR A 531 -7.93 6.05 -24.58
CA THR A 531 -7.19 4.79 -24.75
C THR A 531 -7.60 3.81 -23.65
N PRO A 532 -7.69 2.50 -23.94
CA PRO A 532 -7.81 1.48 -22.90
C PRO A 532 -6.44 1.29 -22.24
N GLN A 533 -5.96 2.29 -21.49
CA GLN A 533 -4.60 2.38 -20.97
C GLN A 533 -4.12 1.10 -20.28
N SER A 534 -4.87 0.58 -19.31
CA SER A 534 -4.49 -0.66 -18.59
C SER A 534 -4.34 -1.86 -19.53
N ASP A 535 -5.22 -2.00 -20.53
CA ASP A 535 -5.16 -3.10 -21.49
C ASP A 535 -3.96 -2.92 -22.45
N LEU A 536 -3.64 -1.68 -22.85
CA LEU A 536 -2.46 -1.37 -23.66
C LEU A 536 -1.14 -1.60 -22.91
N LEU A 537 -1.06 -1.19 -21.64
CA LEU A 537 0.12 -1.39 -20.79
C LEU A 537 0.39 -2.88 -20.53
N SER A 538 -0.63 -3.72 -20.63
CA SER A 538 -0.52 -5.17 -20.43
C SER A 538 -0.16 -5.98 -21.69
N ASP A 539 -0.06 -5.33 -22.85
CA ASP A 539 0.27 -5.97 -24.12
C ASP A 539 1.78 -5.86 -24.38
N ASP A 540 2.45 -6.98 -24.62
CA ASP A 540 3.91 -7.07 -24.80
C ASP A 540 4.44 -6.25 -26.00
N ARG A 541 3.57 -5.83 -26.93
CA ARG A 541 3.95 -4.96 -28.06
C ARG A 541 4.09 -3.50 -27.65
N LEU A 542 3.59 -3.11 -26.48
CA LEU A 542 3.82 -1.79 -25.91
C LEU A 542 5.20 -1.75 -25.23
N SER A 543 6.14 -1.02 -25.83
CA SER A 543 7.54 -0.98 -25.40
C SER A 543 7.82 0.12 -24.38
N LEU A 544 7.01 1.17 -24.32
CA LEU A 544 7.25 2.33 -23.47
C LEU A 544 5.96 3.10 -23.20
N PHE A 545 5.85 3.63 -21.98
CA PHE A 545 4.81 4.57 -21.61
C PHE A 545 5.38 5.93 -21.20
N VAL A 546 5.11 6.95 -22.01
CA VAL A 546 5.37 8.37 -21.69
C VAL A 546 4.17 8.89 -20.91
N THR A 547 4.39 9.26 -19.65
CA THR A 547 3.31 9.63 -18.73
C THR A 547 3.65 10.86 -17.90
N HIS A 548 2.63 11.57 -17.44
CA HIS A 548 2.81 12.62 -16.42
C HIS A 548 3.20 12.10 -15.03
N GLY A 549 3.07 10.79 -14.75
CA GLY A 549 3.45 10.22 -13.44
C GLY A 549 2.39 10.33 -12.34
N GLY A 550 1.11 10.47 -12.68
CA GLY A 550 0.04 10.36 -11.69
C GLY A 550 0.05 8.99 -11.00
N ALA A 551 -0.35 8.94 -9.72
CA ALA A 551 -0.25 7.74 -8.87
C ALA A 551 -0.80 6.45 -9.53
N GLY A 552 -1.96 6.53 -10.19
CA GLY A 552 -2.54 5.39 -10.91
C GLY A 552 -1.67 4.91 -12.09
N SER A 553 -1.18 5.83 -12.92
CA SER A 553 -0.32 5.51 -14.07
C SER A 553 1.03 4.94 -13.66
N LEU A 554 1.63 5.50 -12.60
CA LEU A 554 2.87 4.98 -12.03
C LEU A 554 2.66 3.54 -11.53
N THR A 555 1.58 3.33 -10.77
CA THR A 555 1.24 2.02 -10.20
C THR A 555 0.93 0.99 -11.27
N GLU A 556 0.16 1.34 -12.32
CA GLU A 556 -0.09 0.47 -13.47
C GLU A 556 1.21 0.08 -14.20
N GLY A 557 2.08 1.05 -14.47
CA GLY A 557 3.38 0.80 -15.13
C GLY A 557 4.26 -0.15 -14.31
N ALA A 558 4.38 0.09 -13.01
CA ALA A 558 5.15 -0.77 -12.11
C ALA A 558 4.55 -2.18 -11.98
N PHE A 559 3.22 -2.29 -11.90
CA PHE A 559 2.54 -3.58 -11.81
C PHE A 559 2.66 -4.40 -13.10
N LEU A 560 2.58 -3.75 -14.26
CA LEU A 560 2.59 -4.41 -15.56
C LEU A 560 4.00 -4.57 -16.13
N GLY A 561 5.02 -4.04 -15.46
CA GLY A 561 6.42 -4.09 -15.91
C GLY A 561 6.66 -3.24 -17.16
N THR A 562 5.91 -2.15 -17.34
CA THR A 562 6.06 -1.25 -18.48
C THR A 562 7.11 -0.17 -18.16
N PRO A 563 8.19 -0.04 -18.97
CA PRO A 563 9.16 1.03 -18.80
C PRO A 563 8.53 2.41 -19.01
N LEU A 564 8.96 3.40 -18.22
CA LEU A 564 8.38 4.75 -18.21
C LEU A 564 9.37 5.85 -18.66
N VAL A 565 8.85 6.83 -19.39
CA VAL A 565 9.39 8.20 -19.38
C VAL A 565 8.37 9.07 -18.66
N VAL A 566 8.72 9.55 -17.48
CA VAL A 566 7.84 10.33 -16.62
C VAL A 566 8.13 11.81 -16.81
N VAL A 567 7.10 12.59 -17.17
CA VAL A 567 7.16 14.04 -17.35
C VAL A 567 6.25 14.73 -16.33
N PRO A 568 6.74 15.03 -15.12
CA PRO A 568 5.93 15.65 -14.08
C PRO A 568 5.39 17.01 -14.50
N LEU A 569 4.10 17.25 -14.28
CA LEU A 569 3.44 18.53 -14.55
C LEU A 569 3.15 19.30 -13.25
N PHE A 570 2.56 18.64 -12.25
CA PHE A 570 2.16 19.24 -10.97
C PHE A 570 1.83 18.19 -9.88
N ALA A 571 1.46 18.65 -8.68
CA ALA A 571 1.08 17.81 -7.55
C ALA A 571 2.18 16.80 -7.15
N ASP A 572 1.82 15.54 -6.93
CA ASP A 572 2.68 14.43 -6.50
C ASP A 572 3.53 13.81 -7.62
N GLN A 573 3.33 14.27 -8.86
CA GLN A 573 3.91 13.65 -10.05
C GLN A 573 5.45 13.63 -10.05
N ALA A 574 6.08 14.67 -9.48
CA ALA A 574 7.55 14.72 -9.41
C ALA A 574 8.09 13.70 -8.40
N ARG A 575 7.47 13.59 -7.22
CA ARG A 575 7.77 12.55 -6.23
C ARG A 575 7.62 11.15 -6.85
N ASN A 576 6.52 10.93 -7.58
CA ASN A 576 6.25 9.68 -8.28
C ASN A 576 7.30 9.36 -9.36
N ALA A 577 7.77 10.37 -10.11
CA ALA A 577 8.86 10.19 -11.06
C ALA A 577 10.16 9.77 -10.39
N MET A 578 10.45 10.31 -9.19
CA MET A 578 11.64 9.89 -8.44
C MET A 578 11.54 8.45 -7.95
N LEU A 579 10.34 7.93 -7.66
CA LEU A 579 10.13 6.50 -7.43
C LEU A 579 10.45 5.69 -8.70
N ALA A 580 10.03 6.17 -9.87
CA ALA A 580 10.34 5.53 -11.15
C ALA A 580 11.84 5.37 -11.40
N VAL A 581 12.59 6.45 -11.13
CA VAL A 581 14.05 6.47 -11.26
C VAL A 581 14.71 5.59 -10.21
N LYS A 582 14.29 5.69 -8.94
CA LYS A 582 14.88 4.95 -7.81
C LYS A 582 14.80 3.44 -7.99
N PHE A 583 13.64 2.93 -8.39
CA PHE A 583 13.44 1.50 -8.62
C PHE A 583 13.87 1.05 -10.02
N GLY A 584 14.35 1.99 -10.85
CA GLY A 584 15.00 1.68 -12.11
C GLY A 584 14.06 1.16 -13.19
N PHE A 585 12.78 1.52 -13.19
CA PHE A 585 11.82 1.14 -14.26
C PHE A 585 11.33 2.36 -15.06
N GLY A 586 11.94 3.53 -14.84
CA GLY A 586 11.64 4.72 -15.62
C GLY A 586 12.67 5.82 -15.51
N LEU A 587 12.55 6.79 -16.42
CA LEU A 587 13.37 7.99 -16.49
C LEU A 587 12.50 9.22 -16.25
N MET A 588 12.95 10.15 -15.42
CA MET A 588 12.31 11.46 -15.28
C MET A 588 12.83 12.43 -16.33
N LEU A 589 11.92 13.04 -17.09
CA LEU A 589 12.20 14.12 -18.03
C LEU A 589 11.50 15.39 -17.52
N ASP A 590 12.27 16.44 -17.25
CA ASP A 590 11.68 17.74 -16.90
C ASP A 590 10.78 18.24 -18.04
N LYS A 591 9.58 18.72 -17.73
CA LYS A 591 8.63 19.20 -18.74
C LYS A 591 9.15 20.35 -19.60
N GLU A 592 10.09 21.16 -19.11
CA GLU A 592 10.76 22.18 -19.93
C GLU A 592 11.53 21.57 -21.11
N LYS A 593 11.94 20.30 -20.99
CA LYS A 593 12.59 19.55 -22.08
C LYS A 593 11.61 19.11 -23.17
N LEU A 594 10.29 19.18 -22.95
CA LEU A 594 9.32 18.92 -24.02
C LEU A 594 9.33 19.99 -25.12
N PHE A 595 9.96 21.15 -24.89
CA PHE A 595 10.16 22.16 -25.95
C PHE A 595 11.25 21.78 -26.96
N ASP A 596 12.05 20.74 -26.67
CA ASP A 596 13.17 20.28 -27.48
C ASP A 596 12.97 18.81 -27.89
N SER A 597 12.71 18.59 -29.18
CA SER A 597 12.53 17.24 -29.74
C SER A 597 13.75 16.35 -29.54
N LYS A 598 14.97 16.90 -29.45
CA LYS A 598 16.17 16.10 -29.19
C LYS A 598 16.20 15.57 -27.76
N ALA A 599 15.78 16.37 -26.78
CA ALA A 599 15.75 15.94 -25.39
C ALA A 599 14.70 14.85 -25.17
N LEU A 600 13.48 15.04 -25.70
CA LEU A 600 12.42 14.02 -25.64
C LEU A 600 12.80 12.75 -26.41
N GLY A 601 13.31 12.90 -27.64
CA GLY A 601 13.75 11.77 -28.47
C GLY A 601 14.93 11.01 -27.84
N GLY A 602 15.84 11.72 -27.16
CA GLY A 602 16.93 11.10 -26.40
C GLY A 602 16.43 10.21 -25.26
N ALA A 603 15.50 10.72 -24.43
CA ALA A 603 14.88 9.98 -23.34
C ALA A 603 14.12 8.74 -23.83
N ILE A 604 13.29 8.89 -24.87
CA ILE A 604 12.56 7.76 -25.47
C ILE A 604 13.54 6.73 -26.06
N GLY A 605 14.54 7.20 -26.79
CA GLY A 605 15.55 6.33 -27.39
C GLY A 605 16.40 5.58 -26.37
N GLU A 606 16.69 6.17 -25.21
CA GLU A 606 17.39 5.52 -24.11
C GLU A 606 16.58 4.33 -23.57
N VAL A 607 15.32 4.57 -23.20
CA VAL A 607 14.46 3.52 -22.63
C VAL A 607 14.12 2.43 -23.66
N LEU A 608 13.96 2.78 -24.94
CA LEU A 608 13.71 1.79 -25.99
C LEU A 608 14.92 0.89 -26.32
N ARG A 609 16.15 1.35 -26.08
CA ARG A 609 17.38 0.56 -26.32
C ARG A 609 17.75 -0.32 -25.13
N GLU A 610 17.60 0.24 -23.94
CA GLU A 610 17.85 -0.46 -22.68
C GLU A 610 16.57 -0.36 -21.83
N PRO A 611 15.62 -1.30 -22.02
CA PRO A 611 14.43 -1.37 -21.19
C PRO A 611 14.85 -1.42 -19.72
N LYS A 612 14.40 -0.42 -18.96
CA LYS A 612 14.74 -0.20 -17.55
C LYS A 612 13.94 -1.15 -16.66
#